data_AF-A0A3D4CKC0-F1
#
_entry.id   AF-A0A3D4CKC0-F1
#
_cell.length_a   1.000
_cell.length_b   1.000
_cell.length_c   1.000
_cell.angle_alpha   90.00
_cell.angle_beta   90.00
_cell.angle_gamma   90.00
#
_symmetry.space_group_name_H-M   'P 1'
#
loop_
_entity.id
_entity.type
_entity.pdbx_description
1 polymer ?
#
loop_
_entity_poly.entity_id
_entity_poly.type
_entity_poly.pdbx_seq_one_letter_code
_entity_poly.pdbx_strand_id
1 'polypeptide(L)'
;MNPQKKYTMAYFTNDFFDFFKQLAPNNNREWFHAHKNDYETYVKIPTQNFVDSVLRKLESTDNRFAQLTYKDCMFRINRDIRLSKDKSPYKLHIGIIFSPVGKKYKEYPGLYVELNPEHIRIYGGIYSPDRITLEKIRNLLIKHPKKFKSIIENDEFQSVYGEILGAKNKRLPKEMMEAANKQPLLFNKQLYFYNELPVDDALKDDFDQTIVNHYKIALPFFQFFEKAFKN
;
A
#
# COMPACT_ATOMS: atom_id res chain seq x y z
N MET A 1 -2.02 30.70 26.66
CA MET A 1 -3.02 29.60 26.63
C MET A 1 -2.34 28.40 26.00
N ASN A 2 -2.19 27.32 26.77
CA ASN A 2 -1.49 26.10 26.36
C ASN A 2 -2.40 25.33 25.38
N PRO A 3 -2.02 25.08 24.12
CA PRO A 3 -2.84 24.29 23.22
C PRO A 3 -2.89 22.85 23.76
N GLN A 4 -4.11 22.34 23.88
CA GLN A 4 -4.43 21.00 24.36
C GLN A 4 -3.45 19.95 23.81
N LYS A 5 -2.67 19.32 24.70
CA LYS A 5 -2.13 17.98 24.44
C LYS A 5 -3.34 17.07 24.20
N LYS A 6 -3.69 16.83 22.94
CA LYS A 6 -4.56 15.70 22.58
C LYS A 6 -3.75 14.44 22.87
N TYR A 7 -4.12 13.72 23.93
CA TYR A 7 -3.68 12.36 24.14
C TYR A 7 -4.35 11.51 23.06
N THR A 8 -3.72 11.41 21.88
CA THR A 8 -4.07 10.38 20.90
C THR A 8 -3.46 9.10 21.39
N MET A 9 -4.28 8.16 21.86
CA MET A 9 -3.81 6.81 22.19
C MET A 9 -3.47 6.07 20.89
N ALA A 10 -2.42 5.24 20.93
CA ALA A 10 -2.08 4.30 19.87
C ALA A 10 -3.31 3.52 19.39
N TYR A 11 -3.38 3.32 18.07
CA TYR A 11 -4.47 2.55 17.47
C TYR A 11 -4.34 1.07 17.79
N PHE A 12 -3.12 0.53 17.78
CA PHE A 12 -2.85 -0.88 17.95
C PHE A 12 -2.14 -1.14 19.29
N THR A 13 -2.46 -2.28 19.90
CA THR A 13 -1.78 -2.83 21.07
C THR A 13 -1.10 -4.16 20.68
N ASN A 14 -0.34 -4.75 21.59
CA ASN A 14 0.23 -6.07 21.38
C ASN A 14 -0.84 -7.15 21.08
N ASP A 15 -2.08 -6.97 21.56
CA ASP A 15 -3.19 -7.89 21.29
C ASP A 15 -3.50 -8.02 19.79
N PHE A 16 -3.25 -6.97 18.99
CA PHE A 16 -3.36 -7.04 17.53
C PHE A 16 -2.43 -8.12 16.98
N PHE A 17 -1.16 -8.10 17.38
CA PHE A 17 -0.15 -9.03 16.90
C PHE A 17 -0.36 -10.43 17.48
N ASP A 18 -0.74 -10.50 18.76
CA ASP A 18 -0.97 -11.77 19.44
C ASP A 18 -2.17 -12.52 18.84
N PHE A 19 -3.21 -11.81 18.38
CA PHE A 19 -4.28 -12.45 17.62
C PHE A 19 -3.76 -13.19 16.38
N PHE A 20 -2.90 -12.55 15.58
CA PHE A 20 -2.35 -13.18 14.37
C PHE A 20 -1.36 -14.30 14.68
N LYS A 21 -0.57 -14.19 15.75
CA LYS A 21 0.31 -15.28 16.23
C LYS A 21 -0.51 -16.50 16.65
N GLN A 22 -1.66 -16.30 17.29
CA GLN A 22 -2.57 -17.39 17.67
C GLN A 22 -3.35 -17.95 16.48
N LEU A 23 -3.72 -17.11 15.52
CA LEU A 23 -4.41 -17.54 14.29
C LEU A 23 -3.50 -18.41 13.41
N ALA A 24 -2.19 -18.16 13.37
CA ALA A 24 -1.25 -18.89 12.52
C ALA A 24 -1.29 -20.43 12.69
N PRO A 25 -1.11 -21.00 13.91
CA PRO A 25 -1.25 -22.43 14.12
C PRO A 25 -2.70 -22.93 14.12
N ASN A 26 -3.69 -22.03 14.25
CA ASN A 26 -5.11 -22.37 14.38
C ASN A 26 -5.97 -21.89 13.19
N ASN A 27 -5.40 -21.79 11.99
CA ASN A 27 -6.07 -21.16 10.85
C ASN A 27 -7.18 -22.06 10.25
N ASN A 28 -8.31 -22.13 10.94
CA ASN A 28 -9.52 -22.82 10.54
C ASN A 28 -10.75 -22.00 10.96
N ARG A 29 -11.93 -22.36 10.42
CA ARG A 29 -13.15 -21.56 10.61
C ARG A 29 -13.64 -21.64 12.04
N GLU A 30 -13.58 -22.81 12.63
CA GLU A 30 -14.07 -23.13 13.97
C GLU A 30 -13.36 -22.26 15.02
N TRP A 31 -12.03 -22.21 14.96
CA TRP A 31 -11.21 -21.37 15.84
C TRP A 31 -11.50 -19.89 15.63
N PHE A 32 -11.57 -19.43 14.37
CA PHE A 32 -11.86 -18.02 14.09
C PHE A 32 -13.25 -17.61 14.57
N HIS A 33 -14.26 -18.49 14.45
CA HIS A 33 -15.60 -18.22 14.97
C HIS A 33 -15.62 -18.10 16.49
N ALA A 34 -14.87 -18.94 17.20
CA ALA A 34 -14.72 -18.85 18.65
C ALA A 34 -14.01 -17.55 19.11
N HIS A 35 -13.03 -17.06 18.33
CA HIS A 35 -12.25 -15.85 18.64
C HIS A 35 -12.70 -14.62 17.84
N LYS A 36 -13.94 -14.64 17.33
CA LYS A 36 -14.45 -13.56 16.49
C LYS A 36 -14.51 -12.22 17.24
N ASN A 37 -14.86 -12.26 18.52
CA ASN A 37 -14.91 -11.05 19.34
C ASN A 37 -13.53 -10.43 19.54
N ASP A 38 -12.49 -11.27 19.69
CA ASP A 38 -11.10 -10.82 19.81
C ASP A 38 -10.63 -10.18 18.50
N TYR A 39 -10.94 -10.82 17.36
CA TYR A 39 -10.68 -10.22 16.05
C TYR A 39 -11.37 -8.86 15.88
N GLU A 40 -12.64 -8.75 16.28
CA GLU A 40 -13.38 -7.50 16.15
C GLU A 40 -12.79 -6.40 17.04
N THR A 41 -12.44 -6.74 18.28
CA THR A 41 -11.95 -5.83 19.31
C THR A 41 -10.52 -5.37 19.07
N TYR A 42 -9.59 -6.30 18.81
CA TYR A 42 -8.16 -6.02 18.76
C TYR A 42 -7.64 -5.76 17.35
N VAL A 43 -8.35 -6.19 16.32
CA VAL A 43 -7.89 -6.07 14.93
C VAL A 43 -8.80 -5.15 14.12
N LYS A 44 -10.07 -5.53 13.97
CA LYS A 44 -10.96 -4.89 13.00
C LYS A 44 -11.29 -3.45 13.37
N ILE A 45 -11.82 -3.19 14.57
CA ILE A 45 -12.23 -1.85 15.00
C ILE A 45 -11.04 -0.89 15.09
N PRO A 46 -9.91 -1.27 15.72
CA PRO A 46 -8.67 -0.49 15.69
C PRO A 46 -8.21 -0.10 14.29
N THR A 47 -8.19 -1.07 13.36
CA THR A 47 -7.80 -0.80 11.97
C THR A 47 -8.76 0.17 11.30
N GLN A 48 -10.08 0.05 11.53
CA GLN A 48 -11.06 0.98 10.97
C GLN A 48 -10.81 2.42 11.43
N ASN A 49 -10.60 2.61 12.74
CA ASN A 49 -10.32 3.91 13.33
C ASN A 49 -9.00 4.52 12.81
N PHE A 50 -7.97 3.67 12.67
CA PHE A 50 -6.69 4.05 12.08
C PHE A 50 -6.84 4.52 10.63
N VAL A 51 -7.52 3.74 9.80
CA VAL A 51 -7.74 4.07 8.39
C VAL A 51 -8.52 5.37 8.24
N ASP A 52 -9.61 5.55 9.00
CA ASP A 52 -10.38 6.80 8.96
C ASP A 52 -9.55 8.01 9.43
N SER A 53 -8.59 7.81 10.35
CA SER A 53 -7.66 8.88 10.74
C SER A 53 -6.70 9.26 9.61
N VAL A 54 -6.08 8.27 8.96
CA VAL A 54 -5.19 8.51 7.82
C VAL A 54 -5.96 9.20 6.69
N LEU A 55 -7.19 8.77 6.38
CA LEU A 55 -8.03 9.38 5.34
C LEU A 55 -8.29 10.87 5.62
N ARG A 56 -8.70 11.24 6.85
CA ARG A 56 -8.88 12.64 7.25
C ARG A 56 -7.61 13.47 7.11
N LYS A 57 -6.44 12.90 7.43
CA LYS A 57 -5.17 13.60 7.26
C LYS A 57 -4.80 13.78 5.79
N LEU A 58 -5.07 12.78 4.96
CA LEU A 58 -4.78 12.81 3.51
C LEU A 58 -5.71 13.74 2.73
N GLU A 59 -6.93 14.02 3.22
CA GLU A 59 -7.86 14.99 2.61
C GLU A 59 -7.18 16.35 2.33
N SER A 60 -6.35 16.83 3.25
CA SER A 60 -5.59 18.08 3.09
C SER A 60 -4.57 18.06 1.94
N THR A 61 -4.13 16.87 1.54
CA THR A 61 -3.16 16.64 0.46
C THR A 61 -3.86 16.34 -0.87
N ASP A 62 -4.98 15.64 -0.82
CA ASP A 62 -5.83 15.32 -1.96
C ASP A 62 -7.28 15.17 -1.50
N ASN A 63 -8.13 16.12 -1.91
CA ASN A 63 -9.54 16.18 -1.51
C ASN A 63 -10.35 14.94 -1.97
N ARG A 64 -9.82 14.12 -2.90
CA ARG A 64 -10.44 12.84 -3.27
C ARG A 64 -10.40 11.80 -2.14
N PHE A 65 -9.72 12.06 -1.02
CA PHE A 65 -9.85 11.19 0.15
C PHE A 65 -11.08 11.53 1.02
N ALA A 66 -11.66 12.73 0.88
CA ALA A 66 -12.80 13.18 1.69
C ALA A 66 -14.04 12.28 1.57
N GLN A 67 -14.26 11.69 0.39
CA GLN A 67 -15.39 10.80 0.15
C GLN A 67 -15.13 9.32 0.47
N LEU A 68 -13.91 8.96 0.89
CA LEU A 68 -13.53 7.59 1.17
C LEU A 68 -13.71 7.27 2.66
N THR A 69 -13.97 6.00 2.95
CA THR A 69 -14.04 5.46 4.31
C THR A 69 -13.14 4.24 4.45
N TYR A 70 -12.96 3.72 5.66
CA TYR A 70 -12.28 2.43 5.85
C TYR A 70 -12.81 1.31 4.95
N LYS A 71 -14.10 1.34 4.56
CA LYS A 71 -14.70 0.33 3.68
C LYS A 71 -14.09 0.35 2.30
N ASP A 72 -13.60 1.50 1.85
CA ASP A 72 -12.98 1.68 0.53
C ASP A 72 -11.50 1.30 0.54
N CYS A 73 -10.86 1.25 1.71
CA CYS A 73 -9.42 1.02 1.84
C CYS A 73 -9.05 -0.37 2.38
N MET A 74 -9.81 -0.89 3.35
CA MET A 74 -9.42 -2.07 4.11
C MET A 74 -9.82 -3.37 3.40
N PHE A 75 -8.89 -4.30 3.23
CA PHE A 75 -9.19 -5.61 2.65
C PHE A 75 -9.79 -6.56 3.67
N ARG A 76 -10.58 -7.54 3.20
CA ARG A 76 -11.07 -8.62 4.07
C ARG A 76 -9.91 -9.54 4.50
N ILE A 77 -10.06 -10.10 5.70
CA ILE A 77 -9.14 -11.12 6.25
C ILE A 77 -9.25 -12.47 5.51
N ASN A 78 -10.40 -12.80 4.90
CA ASN A 78 -10.53 -14.07 4.18
C ASN A 78 -9.59 -14.16 2.97
N ARG A 79 -9.00 -15.34 2.77
CA ARG A 79 -8.19 -15.69 1.60
C ARG A 79 -9.06 -16.20 0.47
N ASP A 80 -8.63 -15.93 -0.76
CA ASP A 80 -9.12 -16.67 -1.92
C ASP A 80 -8.28 -17.94 -2.08
N ILE A 81 -8.82 -19.07 -1.64
CA ILE A 81 -8.11 -20.35 -1.60
C ILE A 81 -8.47 -21.29 -2.75
N ARG A 82 -9.30 -20.85 -3.71
CA ARG A 82 -9.83 -21.70 -4.79
C ARG A 82 -8.71 -22.39 -5.57
N LEU A 83 -7.67 -21.64 -5.92
CA LEU A 83 -6.52 -22.12 -6.69
C LEU A 83 -5.26 -22.35 -5.83
N SER A 84 -5.33 -22.07 -4.52
CA SER A 84 -4.17 -22.18 -3.62
C SER A 84 -3.95 -23.64 -3.19
N LYS A 85 -2.69 -24.08 -3.08
CA LYS A 85 -2.33 -25.36 -2.44
C LYS A 85 -2.58 -25.30 -0.94
N ASP A 86 -2.19 -24.19 -0.30
CA ASP A 86 -2.51 -23.89 1.09
C ASP A 86 -4.00 -23.48 1.19
N LYS A 87 -4.77 -24.25 1.97
CA LYS A 87 -6.21 -24.08 2.15
C LYS A 87 -6.60 -23.29 3.40
N SER A 88 -5.64 -22.70 4.09
CA SER A 88 -5.91 -21.86 5.27
C SER A 88 -6.86 -20.71 4.90
N PRO A 89 -8.04 -20.59 5.55
CA PRO A 89 -9.12 -19.69 5.12
C PRO A 89 -8.85 -18.20 5.40
N TYR A 90 -7.94 -17.86 6.31
CA TYR A 90 -7.69 -16.49 6.74
C TYR A 90 -6.26 -16.05 6.46
N LYS A 91 -6.09 -14.76 6.16
CA LYS A 91 -4.79 -14.09 6.05
C LYS A 91 -4.22 -13.90 7.45
N LEU A 92 -2.89 -13.95 7.55
CA LEU A 92 -2.15 -13.63 8.77
C LEU A 92 -1.69 -12.17 8.81
N HIS A 93 -2.33 -11.33 8.02
CA HIS A 93 -2.04 -9.90 7.93
C HIS A 93 -3.31 -9.11 7.63
N ILE A 94 -3.30 -7.84 8.00
CA ILE A 94 -4.23 -6.83 7.49
C ILE A 94 -3.60 -6.16 6.26
N GLY A 95 -4.42 -6.00 5.22
CA GLY A 95 -4.08 -5.22 4.04
C GLY A 95 -4.93 -3.97 3.97
N ILE A 96 -4.33 -2.83 3.68
CA ILE A 96 -5.00 -1.53 3.55
C ILE A 96 -4.45 -0.85 2.30
N ILE A 97 -5.31 -0.22 1.49
CA ILE A 97 -4.86 0.65 0.39
C ILE A 97 -5.37 2.07 0.55
N PHE A 98 -4.44 3.02 0.48
CA PHE A 98 -4.70 4.44 0.39
C PHE A 98 -4.50 4.87 -1.07
N SER A 99 -5.61 4.91 -1.80
CA SER A 99 -5.68 5.36 -3.19
C SER A 99 -6.93 6.23 -3.36
N PRO A 100 -6.88 7.32 -4.14
CA PRO A 100 -8.03 8.20 -4.39
C PRO A 100 -9.26 7.51 -4.99
N VAL A 101 -9.08 6.31 -5.55
CA VAL A 101 -10.15 5.48 -6.16
C VAL A 101 -10.52 4.25 -5.31
N GLY A 102 -9.93 4.13 -4.11
CA GLY A 102 -10.13 3.01 -3.21
C GLY A 102 -9.65 1.65 -3.76
N LYS A 103 -9.93 0.58 -3.01
CA LYS A 103 -9.47 -0.79 -3.25
C LYS A 103 -10.12 -1.51 -4.43
N LYS A 104 -11.16 -0.90 -5.03
CA LYS A 104 -11.86 -1.48 -6.18
C LYS A 104 -11.01 -1.41 -7.45
N TYR A 105 -10.19 -0.37 -7.60
CA TYR A 105 -9.33 -0.20 -8.76
C TYR A 105 -7.85 -0.38 -8.38
N LYS A 106 -7.47 -1.64 -8.17
CA LYS A 106 -6.15 -2.05 -7.62
C LYS A 106 -4.96 -1.72 -8.51
N GLU A 107 -5.20 -1.41 -9.77
CA GLU A 107 -4.17 -1.04 -10.73
C GLU A 107 -3.78 0.43 -10.61
N TYR A 108 -4.67 1.26 -10.05
CA TYR A 108 -4.42 2.67 -9.86
C TYR A 108 -3.28 2.90 -8.83
N PRO A 109 -2.39 3.88 -9.06
CA PRO A 109 -1.32 4.16 -8.12
C PRO A 109 -1.85 4.47 -6.72
N GLY A 110 -1.14 3.98 -5.71
CA GLY A 110 -1.47 4.25 -4.33
C GLY A 110 -0.49 3.58 -3.38
N LEU A 111 -0.77 3.72 -2.10
CA LEU A 111 0.03 3.14 -1.03
C LEU A 111 -0.72 1.96 -0.42
N TYR A 112 -0.09 0.79 -0.38
CA TYR A 112 -0.62 -0.41 0.25
C TYR A 112 0.16 -0.70 1.54
N VAL A 113 -0.54 -0.81 2.67
CA VAL A 113 0.05 -1.16 3.96
C VAL A 113 -0.33 -2.59 4.29
N GLU A 114 0.68 -3.40 4.57
CA GLU A 114 0.57 -4.74 5.13
C GLU A 114 1.02 -4.71 6.60
N LEU A 115 0.14 -5.18 7.49
CA LEU A 115 0.38 -5.21 8.94
C LEU A 115 0.28 -6.66 9.42
N ASN A 116 1.34 -7.20 10.00
CA ASN A 116 1.37 -8.53 10.59
C ASN A 116 2.37 -8.61 11.76
N PRO A 117 2.46 -9.75 12.49
CA PRO A 117 3.36 -9.89 13.63
C PRO A 117 4.87 -9.92 13.34
N GLU A 118 5.27 -10.04 12.07
CA GLU A 118 6.67 -10.14 11.65
C GLU A 118 7.18 -8.79 11.15
N HIS A 119 6.36 -8.07 10.38
CA HIS A 119 6.73 -6.81 9.76
C HIS A 119 5.53 -5.91 9.47
N ILE A 120 5.83 -4.63 9.30
CA ILE A 120 4.96 -3.68 8.62
C ILE A 120 5.60 -3.39 7.27
N ARG A 121 4.88 -3.59 6.17
CA ARG A 121 5.37 -3.20 4.85
C ARG A 121 4.48 -2.16 4.22
N ILE A 122 5.11 -1.09 3.77
CA ILE A 122 4.48 0.02 3.06
C ILE A 122 4.93 -0.05 1.62
N TYR A 123 4.04 -0.51 0.75
CA TYR A 123 4.27 -0.60 -0.68
C TYR A 123 3.68 0.62 -1.37
N GLY A 124 4.32 1.06 -2.45
CA GLY A 124 3.76 2.04 -3.36
C GLY A 124 3.98 1.65 -4.81
N GLY A 125 3.11 2.15 -5.69
CA GLY A 125 3.28 2.08 -7.13
C GLY A 125 2.17 1.33 -7.84
N ILE A 126 2.53 0.57 -8.88
CA ILE A 126 1.61 -0.07 -9.83
C ILE A 126 2.00 -1.54 -9.93
N TYR A 127 1.24 -2.40 -9.26
CA TYR A 127 1.62 -3.80 -9.07
C TYR A 127 1.10 -4.75 -10.16
N SER A 128 -0.06 -4.48 -10.75
CA SER A 128 -0.68 -5.39 -11.73
C SER A 128 -1.43 -4.63 -12.82
N PRO A 129 -0.77 -3.73 -13.57
CA PRO A 129 -1.42 -3.02 -14.66
C PRO A 129 -1.82 -3.99 -15.77
N ASP A 130 -3.00 -3.80 -16.35
CA ASP A 130 -3.38 -4.51 -17.58
C ASP A 130 -2.45 -4.11 -18.76
N ARG A 131 -2.58 -4.84 -19.88
CA ARG A 131 -1.71 -4.63 -21.04
C ARG A 131 -1.79 -3.21 -21.59
N ILE A 132 -2.98 -2.64 -21.66
CA ILE A 132 -3.23 -1.32 -22.26
C ILE A 132 -2.63 -0.23 -21.37
N THR A 133 -2.88 -0.33 -20.06
CA THR A 133 -2.35 0.57 -19.03
C THR A 133 -0.83 0.49 -18.98
N LEU A 134 -0.24 -0.71 -19.05
CA LEU A 134 1.21 -0.89 -19.09
C LEU A 134 1.85 -0.23 -20.31
N GLU A 135 1.19 -0.26 -21.47
CA GLU A 135 1.64 0.45 -22.66
C GLU A 135 1.57 1.98 -22.48
N LYS A 136 0.48 2.50 -21.91
CA LYS A 136 0.35 3.93 -21.54
C LYS A 136 1.45 4.37 -20.56
N ILE A 137 1.75 3.55 -19.55
CA ILE A 137 2.85 3.78 -18.59
C ILE A 137 4.19 3.89 -19.32
N ARG A 138 4.50 2.95 -20.22
CA ARG A 138 5.75 3.00 -21.01
C ARG A 138 5.83 4.24 -21.87
N ASN A 139 4.75 4.59 -22.58
CA ASN A 139 4.71 5.79 -23.40
C ASN A 139 4.91 7.07 -22.56
N LEU A 140 4.37 7.10 -21.34
CA LEU A 140 4.57 8.20 -20.41
C LEU A 140 6.05 8.32 -19.97
N LEU A 141 6.71 7.20 -19.68
CA LEU A 141 8.15 7.16 -19.37
C LEU A 141 9.01 7.68 -20.54
N ILE A 142 8.66 7.28 -21.77
CA ILE A 142 9.34 7.72 -22.99
C ILE A 142 9.15 9.23 -23.22
N LYS A 143 7.94 9.74 -22.99
CA LYS A 143 7.60 11.15 -23.23
C LYS A 143 8.19 12.08 -22.17
N HIS A 144 8.33 11.62 -20.92
CA HIS A 144 8.76 12.44 -19.79
C HIS A 144 9.92 11.83 -18.97
N PRO A 145 11.04 11.44 -19.61
CA PRO A 145 12.10 10.66 -18.95
C PRO A 145 12.81 11.46 -17.85
N LYS A 146 13.07 12.77 -18.07
CA LYS A 146 13.70 13.65 -17.08
C LYS A 146 12.84 13.82 -15.84
N LYS A 147 11.51 13.99 -16.02
CA LYS A 147 10.59 14.15 -14.89
C LYS A 147 10.50 12.88 -14.07
N PHE A 148 10.39 11.72 -14.71
CA PHE A 148 10.41 10.44 -14.00
C PHE A 148 11.73 10.21 -13.25
N LYS A 149 12.87 10.48 -13.90
CA LYS A 149 14.20 10.41 -13.28
C LYS A 149 14.27 11.26 -12.01
N SER A 150 13.83 12.52 -12.07
CA SER A 150 13.82 13.41 -10.89
C SER A 150 12.94 12.93 -9.72
N ILE A 151 11.96 12.05 -9.98
CA ILE A 151 11.10 11.49 -8.93
C ILE A 151 11.82 10.33 -8.24
N ILE A 152 12.36 9.39 -9.02
CA ILE A 152 13.00 8.18 -8.47
C ILE A 152 14.42 8.43 -7.95
N GLU A 153 15.03 9.55 -8.30
CA GLU A 153 16.32 10.03 -7.79
C GLU A 153 16.18 11.15 -6.76
N ASN A 154 14.97 11.42 -6.28
CA ASN A 154 14.81 12.34 -5.16
C ASN A 154 15.40 11.71 -3.90
N ASP A 155 16.23 12.47 -3.17
CA ASP A 155 16.96 11.97 -2.00
C ASP A 155 16.03 11.39 -0.93
N GLU A 156 14.90 12.04 -0.65
CA GLU A 156 13.92 11.56 0.33
C GLU A 156 13.29 10.24 -0.14
N PHE A 157 12.88 10.17 -1.41
CA PHE A 157 12.35 8.93 -1.99
C PHE A 157 13.35 7.78 -1.93
N GLN A 158 14.61 8.01 -2.32
CA GLN A 158 15.64 6.98 -2.30
C GLN A 158 16.01 6.55 -0.88
N SER A 159 16.07 7.49 0.07
CA SER A 159 16.37 7.18 1.47
C SER A 159 15.33 6.25 2.11
N VAL A 160 14.06 6.35 1.67
CA VAL A 160 12.94 5.57 2.22
C VAL A 160 12.69 4.27 1.46
N TYR A 161 12.81 4.30 0.12
CA TYR A 161 12.34 3.20 -0.73
C TYR A 161 13.42 2.56 -1.59
N GLY A 162 14.60 3.18 -1.69
CA GLY A 162 15.66 2.74 -2.58
C GLY A 162 15.23 2.75 -4.05
N GLU A 163 15.10 1.56 -4.64
CA GLU A 163 14.89 1.38 -6.07
C GLU A 163 13.46 0.96 -6.44
N ILE A 164 13.09 1.21 -7.70
CA ILE A 164 11.86 0.68 -8.28
C ILE A 164 12.05 -0.78 -8.68
N LEU A 165 11.18 -1.63 -8.16
CA LEU A 165 11.14 -3.07 -8.36
C LEU A 165 10.12 -3.48 -9.43
N GLY A 166 10.31 -4.67 -9.96
CA GLY A 166 9.39 -5.31 -10.89
C GLY A 166 10.01 -6.38 -11.76
N ALA A 167 9.24 -7.42 -12.04
CA ALA A 167 9.62 -8.43 -12.99
C ALA A 167 9.76 -7.81 -14.39
N LYS A 168 10.81 -8.18 -15.11
CA LYS A 168 11.11 -7.63 -16.44
C LYS A 168 10.57 -8.53 -17.55
N ASN A 169 10.07 -7.90 -18.61
CA ASN A 169 9.88 -8.56 -19.89
C ASN A 169 11.24 -8.85 -20.54
N LYS A 170 11.34 -9.99 -21.23
CA LYS A 170 12.56 -10.34 -21.97
C LYS A 170 12.74 -9.52 -23.25
N ARG A 171 11.64 -9.00 -23.81
CA ARG A 171 11.60 -8.26 -25.08
C ARG A 171 10.62 -7.11 -24.98
N LEU A 172 10.89 -6.04 -25.72
CA LEU A 172 10.00 -4.91 -25.97
C LEU A 172 9.85 -4.69 -27.48
N PRO A 173 8.83 -3.95 -27.92
CA PRO A 173 8.74 -3.50 -29.31
C PRO A 173 10.00 -2.73 -29.73
N LYS A 174 10.40 -2.87 -31.00
CA LYS A 174 11.68 -2.35 -31.51
C LYS A 174 11.79 -0.83 -31.33
N GLU A 175 10.68 -0.13 -31.53
CA GLU A 175 10.52 1.31 -31.37
C GLU A 175 10.76 1.79 -29.92
N MET A 176 10.62 0.93 -28.91
CA MET A 176 10.87 1.28 -27.51
C MET A 176 12.31 0.98 -27.05
N MET A 177 13.11 0.28 -27.86
CA MET A 177 14.43 -0.21 -27.43
C MET A 177 15.43 0.92 -27.14
N GLU A 178 15.45 1.98 -27.95
CA GLU A 178 16.35 3.12 -27.71
C GLU A 178 16.03 3.81 -26.37
N ALA A 179 14.75 4.01 -26.08
CA ALA A 179 14.32 4.59 -24.80
C ALA A 179 14.58 3.63 -23.63
N ALA A 180 14.39 2.32 -23.83
CA ALA A 180 14.60 1.31 -22.80
C ALA A 180 16.08 1.17 -22.41
N ASN A 181 17.02 1.41 -23.34
CA ASN A 181 18.44 1.46 -23.03
C ASN A 181 18.78 2.64 -22.10
N LYS A 182 18.08 3.77 -22.24
CA LYS A 182 18.25 4.96 -21.38
C LYS A 182 17.47 4.84 -20.06
N GLN A 183 16.34 4.13 -20.08
CA GLN A 183 15.48 3.89 -18.93
C GLN A 183 15.07 2.41 -18.85
N PRO A 184 15.86 1.55 -18.19
CA PRO A 184 15.60 0.10 -18.13
C PRO A 184 14.28 -0.29 -17.46
N LEU A 185 13.65 0.60 -16.67
CA LEU A 185 12.34 0.34 -16.06
C LEU A 185 11.21 0.20 -17.09
N LEU A 186 11.42 0.57 -18.37
CA LEU A 186 10.47 0.24 -19.45
C LEU A 186 10.24 -1.27 -19.59
N PHE A 187 11.22 -2.11 -19.25
CA PHE A 187 11.06 -3.56 -19.31
C PHE A 187 10.14 -4.09 -18.21
N ASN A 188 9.94 -3.35 -17.12
CA ASN A 188 9.15 -3.83 -16.00
C ASN A 188 7.69 -4.11 -16.42
N LYS A 189 7.12 -5.15 -15.84
CA LYS A 189 5.71 -5.52 -15.91
C LYS A 189 4.88 -4.85 -14.80
N GLN A 190 5.56 -4.47 -13.72
CA GLN A 190 5.03 -3.73 -12.58
C GLN A 190 6.09 -2.75 -12.10
N LEU A 191 5.68 -1.59 -11.60
CA LEU A 191 6.59 -0.58 -11.08
C LEU A 191 6.18 -0.29 -9.65
N TYR A 192 6.81 -0.97 -8.70
CA TYR A 192 6.50 -0.82 -7.28
C TYR A 192 7.77 -0.64 -6.47
N PHE A 193 7.60 -0.16 -5.26
CA PHE A 193 8.65 0.00 -4.26
C PHE A 193 8.05 -0.31 -2.89
N TYR A 194 8.87 -0.55 -1.89
CA TYR A 194 8.38 -0.72 -0.54
C TYR A 194 9.42 -0.29 0.48
N ASN A 195 8.93 0.08 1.66
CA ASN A 195 9.72 0.16 2.88
C ASN A 195 9.19 -0.88 3.88
N GLU A 196 10.07 -1.41 4.70
CA GLU A 196 9.73 -2.29 5.82
C GLU A 196 10.02 -1.56 7.13
N LEU A 197 9.04 -1.56 8.03
CA LEU A 197 9.14 -0.96 9.36
C LEU A 197 9.07 -2.06 10.44
N PRO A 198 9.73 -1.85 11.59
CA PRO A 198 9.52 -2.69 12.78
C PRO A 198 8.05 -2.68 13.21
N VAL A 199 7.55 -3.80 13.74
CA VAL A 199 6.15 -3.92 14.20
C VAL A 199 5.80 -2.93 15.32
N ASP A 200 6.79 -2.52 16.13
CA ASP A 200 6.64 -1.55 17.20
C ASP A 200 6.21 -0.16 16.68
N ASP A 201 6.45 0.16 15.41
CA ASP A 201 5.97 1.41 14.82
C ASP A 201 4.44 1.50 14.81
N ALA A 202 3.73 0.38 14.69
CA ALA A 202 2.27 0.37 14.77
C ALA A 202 1.73 0.66 16.19
N LEU A 203 2.56 0.48 17.21
CA LEU A 203 2.21 0.74 18.62
C LEU A 203 2.40 2.21 19.01
N LYS A 204 2.92 3.04 18.10
CA LYS A 204 3.13 4.47 18.35
C LYS A 204 1.84 5.26 18.12
N ASP A 205 1.64 6.28 18.95
CA ASP A 205 0.48 7.19 18.89
C ASP A 205 0.37 7.97 17.57
N ASP A 206 1.48 8.09 16.82
CA ASP A 206 1.61 8.82 15.57
C ASP A 206 1.76 7.91 14.33
N PHE A 207 1.43 6.62 14.45
CA PHE A 207 1.57 5.67 13.33
C PHE A 207 0.77 6.11 12.08
N ASP A 208 -0.38 6.75 12.26
CA ASP A 208 -1.16 7.29 11.15
C ASP A 208 -0.43 8.44 10.43
N GLN A 209 0.33 9.26 11.14
CA GLN A 209 1.19 10.28 10.58
C GLN A 209 2.36 9.67 9.80
N THR A 210 2.90 8.55 10.29
CA THR A 210 3.93 7.79 9.56
C THR A 210 3.42 7.37 8.18
N ILE A 211 2.20 6.83 8.09
CA ILE A 211 1.59 6.48 6.79
C ILE A 211 1.35 7.71 5.90
N VAL A 212 0.89 8.82 6.47
CA VAL A 212 0.70 10.08 5.72
C VAL A 212 2.01 10.59 5.15
N ASN A 213 3.10 10.51 5.90
CA ASN A 213 4.43 10.93 5.43
C ASN A 213 4.89 10.04 4.28
N HIS A 214 4.77 8.72 4.41
CA HIS A 214 5.06 7.79 3.33
C HIS A 214 4.24 8.07 2.05
N TYR A 215 2.96 8.42 2.20
CA TYR A 215 2.11 8.82 1.08
C TYR A 215 2.62 10.09 0.39
N LYS A 216 3.01 11.11 1.17
CA LYS A 216 3.54 12.38 0.64
C LYS A 216 4.84 12.20 -0.13
N ILE A 217 5.76 11.38 0.39
CA ILE A 217 7.02 11.05 -0.30
C ILE A 217 6.74 10.36 -1.64
N ALA A 218 5.76 9.45 -1.66
CA ALA A 218 5.37 8.72 -2.86
C ALA A 218 4.46 9.53 -3.82
N LEU A 219 3.89 10.64 -3.37
CA LEU A 219 2.87 11.39 -4.12
C LEU A 219 3.33 11.85 -5.51
N PRO A 220 4.56 12.38 -5.72
CA PRO A 220 5.04 12.72 -7.05
C PRO A 220 5.06 11.53 -8.01
N PHE A 221 5.38 10.33 -7.51
CA PHE A 221 5.33 9.09 -8.30
C PHE A 221 3.90 8.75 -8.68
N PHE A 222 2.96 8.79 -7.73
CA PHE A 222 1.55 8.53 -7.99
C PHE A 222 1.01 9.49 -9.05
N GLN A 223 1.14 10.81 -8.83
CA GLN A 223 0.66 11.85 -9.75
C GLN A 223 1.27 11.75 -11.14
N PHE A 224 2.52 11.30 -11.27
CA PHE A 224 3.12 11.03 -12.56
C PHE A 224 2.31 9.98 -13.31
N PHE A 225 2.12 8.81 -12.70
CA PHE A 225 1.47 7.69 -13.37
C PHE A 225 -0.05 7.77 -13.44
N GLU A 226 -0.74 8.56 -12.61
CA GLU A 226 -2.18 8.80 -12.75
C GLU A 226 -2.58 9.22 -14.16
N LYS A 227 -1.67 9.90 -14.89
CA LYS A 227 -1.88 10.30 -16.29
C LYS A 227 -2.10 9.13 -17.25
N ALA A 228 -1.56 7.95 -16.93
CA ALA A 228 -1.78 6.74 -17.72
C ALA A 228 -3.19 6.13 -17.51
N PHE A 229 -3.89 6.53 -16.45
CA PHE A 229 -5.23 6.06 -16.09
C PHE A 229 -6.35 7.02 -16.48
N LYS A 230 -5.99 8.21 -16.99
CA LYS A 230 -6.93 9.15 -17.57
C LYS A 230 -7.20 8.75 -19.03
N ASN A 231 -8.45 8.92 -19.46
CA ASN A 231 -8.86 8.73 -20.85
C ASN A 231 -8.33 9.86 -21.73
#